data_AF-A0A699SWK2-F1
#
_entry.id   AF-A0A699SWK2-F1
#
_cell.length_a   1.000
_cell.length_b   1.000
_cell.length_c   1.000
_cell.angle_alpha   90.00
_cell.angle_beta   90.00
_cell.angle_gamma   90.00
#
_symmetry.space_group_name_H-M   'P 1'
#
loop_
_entity.id
_entity.type
_entity.pdbx_description
1 polymer ?
#
loop_
_entity_poly.entity_id
_entity_poly.type
_entity_poly.pdbx_seq_one_letter_code
_entity_poly.pdbx_strand_id
1 'polypeptide(L)'
;DFAVIAGYGDVVIGSMTIKKVYYVEGLGHNFFSVGQFRDKGLEVAFRKSTCFVRNEDGVDLLTGDRSSNLYTIALNEVASNS
;
A
#
# COMPACT_ATOMS: atom_id res chain seq x y z
N ASP A 1 -12.34 -13.87 -18.05
CA ASP A 1 -12.70 -13.04 -16.89
C ASP A 1 -11.92 -11.75 -16.87
N PHE A 2 -12.64 -10.63 -16.91
CA PHE A 2 -12.09 -9.31 -16.64
C PHE A 2 -12.43 -8.96 -15.20
N ALA A 3 -11.44 -8.47 -14.46
CA ALA A 3 -11.66 -7.97 -13.12
C ALA A 3 -12.44 -6.65 -13.19
N VAL A 4 -13.56 -6.56 -12.49
CA VAL A 4 -14.40 -5.36 -12.48
C VAL A 4 -13.95 -4.45 -11.34
N ILE A 5 -13.58 -3.20 -11.67
CA ILE A 5 -13.39 -2.15 -10.68
C ILE A 5 -14.78 -1.77 -10.17
N ALA A 6 -15.09 -2.15 -8.94
CA ALA A 6 -16.38 -1.87 -8.31
C ALA A 6 -16.43 -0.47 -7.67
N GLY A 7 -15.28 0.14 -7.41
CA GLY A 7 -15.22 1.52 -6.91
C GLY A 7 -13.80 2.02 -6.68
N TYR A 8 -13.71 3.27 -6.23
CA TYR A 8 -12.47 3.85 -5.73
C TYR A 8 -12.73 4.64 -4.45
N GLY A 9 -11.71 4.77 -3.61
CA GLY A 9 -11.75 5.56 -2.38
C GLY A 9 -10.36 6.01 -1.96
N ASP A 10 -10.31 6.83 -0.91
CA ASP A 10 -9.04 7.24 -0.30
C ASP A 10 -8.78 6.37 0.94
N VAL A 11 -7.54 5.90 1.09
CA VAL A 11 -7.10 5.10 2.24
C VAL A 11 -6.17 5.95 3.09
N VAL A 12 -6.48 6.05 4.39
CA VAL A 12 -5.67 6.77 5.37
C VAL A 12 -4.89 5.76 6.21
N ILE A 13 -3.58 5.99 6.35
CA ILE A 13 -2.63 5.15 7.08
C ILE A 13 -1.79 6.09 7.94
N GLY A 14 -2.09 6.17 9.24
CA GLY A 14 -1.49 7.21 10.10
C GLY A 14 -1.74 8.61 9.54
N SER A 15 -0.68 9.38 9.30
CA SER A 15 -0.73 10.71 8.67
C SER A 15 -0.72 10.68 7.13
N MET A 16 -0.55 9.52 6.51
CA MET A 16 -0.51 9.37 5.06
C MET A 16 -1.90 9.11 4.49
N THR A 17 -2.26 9.81 3.42
CA THR A 17 -3.47 9.54 2.62
C THR A 17 -3.10 9.11 1.22
N ILE A 18 -3.53 7.91 0.83
CA ILE A 18 -3.39 7.38 -0.52
C ILE A 18 -4.71 7.57 -1.25
N LYS A 19 -4.69 8.41 -2.30
CA LYS A 19 -5.90 8.79 -3.03
C LYS A 19 -6.20 7.84 -4.17
N LYS A 20 -7.49 7.64 -4.49
CA LYS A 20 -7.94 6.84 -5.65
C LYS A 20 -7.44 5.39 -5.61
N VAL A 21 -7.56 4.74 -4.46
CA VAL A 21 -7.34 3.29 -4.31
C VAL A 21 -8.53 2.56 -4.92
N TYR A 22 -8.26 1.61 -5.81
CA TYR A 22 -9.29 0.86 -6.52
C TYR A 22 -9.71 -0.38 -5.73
N TYR A 23 -11.03 -0.56 -5.59
CA TYR A 23 -11.62 -1.81 -5.12
C TYR A 23 -12.01 -2.66 -6.33
N VAL A 24 -11.48 -3.88 -6.38
CA VAL A 24 -11.72 -4.84 -7.45
C VAL A 24 -12.54 -5.98 -6.87
N GLU A 25 -13.72 -6.21 -7.45
CA GLU A 25 -14.64 -7.25 -6.98
C GLU A 25 -13.98 -8.64 -7.12
N GLY A 26 -14.15 -9.48 -6.10
CA GLY A 26 -13.62 -10.86 -6.08
C GLY A 26 -12.12 -10.99 -5.74
N LEU A 27 -11.36 -9.89 -5.66
CA LEU A 27 -9.93 -9.94 -5.37
C LEU A 27 -9.61 -10.01 -3.86
N GLY A 28 -10.53 -9.54 -3.00
CA GLY A 28 -10.39 -9.55 -1.54
C GLY A 28 -9.31 -8.59 -0.99
N HIS A 29 -8.57 -7.90 -1.86
CA HIS A 29 -7.50 -6.96 -1.51
C HIS A 29 -7.63 -5.65 -2.30
N ASN A 30 -7.11 -4.56 -1.74
CA ASN A 30 -6.99 -3.29 -2.44
C ASN A 30 -5.63 -3.21 -3.15
N PHE A 31 -5.60 -2.63 -4.35
CA PHE A 31 -4.36 -2.40 -5.07
C PHE A 31 -3.83 -0.98 -4.86
N PHE A 32 -2.53 -0.89 -4.60
CA PHE A 32 -1.79 0.36 -4.56
C PHE A 32 -0.81 0.42 -5.74
N SER A 33 -0.76 1.57 -6.41
CA SER A 33 0.28 1.86 -7.39
C SER A 33 1.54 2.37 -6.69
N VAL A 34 2.71 1.91 -7.11
CA VAL A 34 4.01 2.47 -6.68
C VAL A 34 4.07 3.98 -6.93
N GLY A 35 3.47 4.45 -8.04
CA GLY A 35 3.40 5.87 -8.36
C GLY A 35 2.68 6.71 -7.29
N GLN A 36 1.61 6.18 -6.68
CA GLN A 36 0.87 6.90 -5.62
C GLN A 36 1.74 7.15 -4.38
N PHE A 37 2.65 6.22 -4.05
CA PHE A 37 3.63 6.43 -2.98
C PHE A 37 4.72 7.42 -3.42
N ARG A 38 5.19 7.32 -4.66
CA ARG A 38 6.24 8.20 -5.18
C ARG A 38 5.82 9.65 -5.30
N ASP A 39 4.57 9.91 -5.69
CA ASP A 39 3.96 11.24 -5.74
C ASP A 39 3.88 11.90 -4.35
N LYS A 40 3.99 11.10 -3.28
CA LYS A 40 4.05 11.55 -1.88
C LYS A 40 5.48 11.68 -1.34
N GLY A 41 6.49 11.54 -2.20
CA GLY A 41 7.91 11.59 -1.80
C GLY A 41 8.42 10.29 -1.17
N LEU A 42 7.61 9.24 -1.12
CA LEU A 42 8.00 7.98 -0.48
C LEU A 42 8.79 7.08 -1.44
N GLU A 43 9.75 6.35 -0.88
CA GLU A 43 10.47 5.28 -1.58
C GLU A 43 9.70 3.98 -1.41
N VAL A 44 9.54 3.21 -2.49
CA VAL A 44 9.08 1.82 -2.42
C VAL A 44 10.25 0.90 -2.77
N ALA A 45 10.68 0.09 -1.81
CA ALA A 45 11.82 -0.81 -1.98
C ALA A 45 11.35 -2.27 -1.90
N PHE A 46 11.82 -3.09 -2.84
CA PHE A 46 11.53 -4.52 -2.88
C PHE A 46 12.77 -5.33 -2.55
N ARG A 47 12.62 -6.30 -1.65
CA ARG A 47 13.59 -7.37 -1.37
C ARG A 47 12.94 -8.72 -1.65
N LYS A 48 13.75 -9.79 -1.72
CA LYS A 48 13.31 -11.14 -2.10
C LYS A 48 12.03 -11.63 -1.39
N SER A 49 11.85 -11.28 -0.12
CA SER A 49 10.73 -11.76 0.72
C SER A 49 9.89 -10.64 1.32
N THR A 50 10.22 -9.37 1.07
CA THR A 50 9.60 -8.23 1.77
C THR A 50 9.65 -6.96 0.93
N CYS A 51 8.70 -6.07 1.12
CA CYS A 51 8.74 -4.71 0.59
C CYS A 51 8.62 -3.69 1.71
N PHE A 52 9.13 -2.49 1.45
CA PHE A 52 9.10 -1.37 2.38
C PHE A 52 8.59 -0.13 1.66
N VAL A 53 7.80 0.68 2.35
CA VAL A 53 7.52 2.06 1.97
C VAL A 53 8.24 2.96 2.98
N ARG A 54 9.18 3.79 2.51
CA ARG A 54 10.02 4.62 3.38
C ARG A 54 9.81 6.11 3.17
N ASN A 55 10.00 6.90 4.22
CA ASN A 55 10.13 8.34 4.11
C ASN A 55 11.53 8.76 3.61
N GLU A 56 11.74 10.06 3.47
CA GLU A 56 13.00 10.64 2.98
C GLU A 56 14.19 10.39 3.93
N ASP A 57 13.92 10.17 5.22
CA ASP A 57 14.93 9.82 6.23
C ASP A 57 15.31 8.33 6.22
N GLY A 58 14.67 7.52 5.37
CA GLY A 58 14.87 6.08 5.29
C GLY A 58 14.14 5.27 6.36
N VAL A 59 13.19 5.87 7.09
CA VAL A 59 12.35 5.18 8.07
C VAL A 59 11.26 4.40 7.34
N ASP A 60 11.17 3.10 7.63
CA ASP A 60 10.13 2.21 7.10
C ASP A 60 8.77 2.56 7.75
N LEU A 61 7.83 3.07 6.95
CA LEU A 61 6.45 3.42 7.36
C LEU A 61 5.49 2.24 7.19
N LEU A 62 5.72 1.43 6.16
CA LEU A 62 4.97 0.22 5.88
C LEU A 62 5.94 -0.90 5.54
N THR A 63 5.62 -2.10 6.01
CA THR A 63 6.31 -3.32 5.63
C THR A 63 5.29 -4.30 5.08
N GLY A 64 5.64 -4.93 3.97
CA GLY A 64 4.85 -6.00 3.37
C GLY A 64 5.67 -7.25 3.22
N ASP A 65 4.98 -8.39 3.27
CA ASP A 65 5.58 -9.70 3.02
C ASP A 65 5.28 -10.15 1.61
N ARG A 66 6.21 -10.91 1.02
CA ARG A 66 6.03 -11.53 -0.29
C ARG A 66 5.45 -12.93 -0.13
N SER A 67 4.28 -13.17 -0.73
CA SER A 67 3.70 -14.50 -0.92
C SER A 67 3.61 -14.79 -2.42
N SER A 68 4.28 -15.84 -2.88
CA SER A 68 4.46 -16.11 -4.33
C SER A 68 4.98 -14.85 -5.03
N ASN A 69 4.27 -14.28 -6.00
CA ASN A 69 4.66 -13.07 -6.73
C ASN A 69 3.97 -11.79 -6.23
N LEU A 70 3.20 -11.86 -5.15
CA LEU A 70 2.48 -10.73 -4.57
C LEU A 70 3.20 -10.23 -3.32
N TYR A 71 3.33 -8.91 -3.19
CA TYR A 71 3.72 -8.25 -1.95
C TYR A 71 2.46 -7.68 -1.30
N THR A 72 2.20 -8.07 -0.07
CA THR A 72 1.00 -7.66 0.67
C THR A 72 1.42 -6.87 1.90
N ILE A 73 0.89 -5.67 2.04
CA ILE A 73 1.06 -4.83 3.21
C ILE A 73 -0.17 -5.02 4.10
N ALA A 74 0.02 -5.45 5.34
CA ALA A 74 -1.04 -5.44 6.34
C ALA A 74 -1.16 -4.03 6.93
N LEU A 75 -2.35 -3.44 6.86
CA LEU A 75 -2.61 -2.10 7.39
C LEU A 75 -3.06 -2.12 8.86
N ASN A 76 -2.79 -3.21 9.56
CA ASN A 76 -3.28 -3.45 10.91
C ASN A 76 -2.54 -2.49 11.87
N GLU A 77 -3.23 -1.39 12.17
CA GLU A 77 -2.91 -0.39 13.19
C GLU A 77 -1.50 0.22 13.10
N VAL A 78 -1.33 1.19 12.20
CA VAL A 78 -0.53 2.36 12.61
C VAL A 78 -1.33 2.99 13.74
N ALA A 79 -0.91 2.72 14.98
CA ALA A 79 -1.58 3.13 16.20
C ALA A 79 -2.12 4.56 16.05
N SER A 80 -3.39 4.73 16.42
CA SER A 80 -3.98 6.02 16.74
C SER A 80 -3.18 6.64 17.88
N ASN A 81 -2.09 7.33 17.56
CA ASN A 81 -1.47 8.27 18.46
C ASN A 81 -2.43 9.45 18.54
N SER A 82 -3.29 9.37 19.56
CA SER A 82 -4.04 10.50 20.11
C SER A 82 -3.07 11.51 20.72
#